data_AF-A0A812LEY4-F1
#
_entry.id   AF-A0A812LEY4-F1
#
_cell.length_a   1.000
_cell.length_b   1.000
_cell.length_c   1.000
_cell.angle_alpha   90.00
_cell.angle_beta   90.00
_cell.angle_gamma   90.00
#
_symmetry.space_group_name_H-M   'P 1'
#
loop_
_entity.id
_entity.type
_entity.pdbx_description
1 polymer ?
#
loop_
_entity_poly.entity_id
_entity_poly.type
_entity_poly.pdbx_seq_one_letter_code
_entity_poly.pdbx_strand_id
1 'polypeptide(L)'
;MLHVRMPSGEELASIPAADLSTVRNLKNDLQRICGVPRFRQKLLHGGNALEEDMRLDASMESVLLVLVVFCPASEDEIEELVFSPSQGSVEEVEQILQRSIDPNAATPDGKTALMQASLEGHTEFADLLLEARADLDVSDNDGVTALLTASREGCEDMVQWLLVARADFNKADGNGCTPLVGAFQEGQLHAARLLVQAGAGTGPGPQGNELLYNECAFGHNREVVQLLLEARVDPNTATEDGSTALIGACDEGRPEIVQSLLASDADVNLIDSNGFPALFLASQNKHAEVVRMLVQAGADPDKEIMQTTVLHNACVENSVEVVRWLLHAKAALDQANEDGTTPLNLACSFGHLEIVRLLVEAVADRIGVAGLDRVYGGYTPLHCASIHNYLPVAHLLVEAGASKDITDEVGCIAFDYAKSDDMAKLLATDKPRNRQKGDEECSEAVESDIHGDEDQSREGIREGICGEVWQARNPMNKPGPAEEAARTYVAGLLSPFCRPSKGKQR
;
A
#
# COMPACT_ATOMS: atom_id res chain seq x y z
N MET A 1 38.80 -41.55 37.46
CA MET A 1 38.07 -40.28 37.32
C MET A 1 39.06 -39.24 36.88
N LEU A 2 38.70 -38.39 35.93
CA LEU A 2 39.50 -37.24 35.53
C LEU A 2 39.09 -36.06 36.41
N HIS A 3 40.03 -35.53 37.19
CA HIS A 3 39.77 -34.38 38.06
C HIS A 3 40.13 -33.07 37.36
N VAL A 4 39.14 -32.23 37.07
CA VAL A 4 39.35 -30.89 36.50
C VAL A 4 39.49 -29.88 37.63
N ARG A 5 40.63 -29.19 37.68
CA ARG A 5 40.96 -28.23 38.74
C ARG A 5 41.20 -26.84 38.18
N MET A 6 40.92 -25.82 38.99
CA MET A 6 41.28 -24.43 38.71
C MET A 6 42.71 -24.13 39.19
N PRO A 7 43.36 -23.04 38.72
CA PRO A 7 44.70 -22.65 39.18
C PRO A 7 44.80 -22.37 40.69
N SER A 8 43.66 -22.07 41.33
CA SER A 8 43.53 -21.94 42.79
C SER A 8 43.69 -23.27 43.55
N GLY A 9 43.67 -24.41 42.85
CA GLY A 9 43.68 -25.76 43.42
C GLY A 9 42.29 -26.32 43.73
N GLU A 10 41.23 -25.54 43.53
CA GLU A 10 39.84 -25.99 43.68
C GLU A 10 39.47 -27.01 42.59
N GLU A 11 38.79 -28.09 42.99
CA GLU A 11 38.26 -29.09 42.07
C GLU A 11 36.89 -28.65 41.55
N LEU A 12 36.81 -28.40 40.25
CA LEU A 12 35.60 -27.91 39.57
C LEU A 12 34.66 -29.07 39.21
N ALA A 13 35.23 -30.17 38.71
CA ALA A 13 34.46 -31.32 38.26
C ALA A 13 35.30 -32.59 38.34
N SER A 14 34.63 -33.71 38.65
CA SER A 14 35.20 -35.05 38.57
C SER A 14 34.39 -35.85 37.55
N ILE A 15 34.99 -36.12 36.39
CA ILE A 15 34.28 -36.71 35.25
C ILE A 15 34.83 -38.12 35.00
N PRO A 16 33.98 -39.15 34.78
CA PRO A 16 34.46 -40.48 34.42
C PRO A 16 35.19 -40.43 33.08
N ALA A 17 36.46 -40.87 33.06
CA ALA A 17 37.26 -40.88 31.83
C ALA A 17 36.68 -41.80 30.73
N ALA A 18 35.78 -42.72 31.08
CA ALA A 18 35.07 -43.58 30.13
C ALA A 18 34.02 -42.82 29.29
N ASP A 19 33.56 -41.65 29.76
CA ASP A 19 32.53 -40.85 29.10
C ASP A 19 33.14 -39.76 28.18
N LEU A 20 34.46 -39.59 28.19
CA LEU A 20 35.18 -38.52 27.49
C LEU A 20 36.05 -39.07 26.36
N SER A 21 35.72 -38.75 25.10
CA SER A 21 36.50 -39.21 23.94
C SER A 21 37.64 -38.26 23.54
N THR A 22 37.47 -36.95 23.70
CA THR A 22 38.42 -35.91 23.26
C THR A 22 38.41 -34.70 24.19
N VAL A 23 39.46 -33.88 24.12
CA VAL A 23 39.54 -32.57 24.81
C VAL A 23 38.38 -31.66 24.41
N ARG A 24 37.98 -31.64 23.14
CA ARG A 24 36.80 -30.90 22.65
C ARG A 24 35.53 -31.26 23.45
N ASN A 25 35.27 -32.55 23.65
CA ASN A 25 34.10 -32.99 24.40
C ASN A 25 34.17 -32.59 25.88
N LEU A 26 35.36 -32.67 26.48
CA LEU A 26 35.56 -32.18 27.84
C LEU A 26 35.30 -30.67 27.96
N LYS A 27 35.77 -29.86 27.00
CA LYS A 27 35.51 -28.41 27.01
C LYS A 27 34.03 -28.08 26.86
N ASN A 28 33.30 -28.85 26.04
CA ASN A 28 31.86 -28.71 25.87
C ASN A 28 31.10 -29.08 27.16
N ASP A 29 31.51 -30.13 27.87
CA ASP A 29 30.93 -30.48 29.17
C ASP A 29 31.25 -29.41 30.23
N LEU A 30 32.49 -28.91 30.23
CA LEU A 30 32.91 -27.83 31.13
C LEU A 30 32.16 -26.53 30.83
N GLN A 31 31.83 -26.23 29.57
CA GLN A 31 31.01 -25.07 29.23
C GLN A 31 29.63 -25.12 29.90
N ARG A 32 29.03 -26.32 30.06
CA ARG A 32 27.78 -26.48 30.81
C ARG A 32 27.96 -26.26 32.32
N ILE A 33 29.16 -26.53 32.85
CA ILE A 33 29.46 -26.44 34.28
C ILE A 33 29.86 -25.01 34.68
N CYS A 34 30.77 -24.36 33.93
CA CYS A 34 31.31 -23.05 34.25
C CYS A 34 30.67 -21.90 33.46
N GLY A 35 29.84 -22.19 32.46
CA GLY A 35 29.16 -21.19 31.62
C GLY A 35 30.07 -20.48 30.62
N VAL A 36 31.36 -20.82 30.56
CA VAL A 36 32.36 -20.18 29.69
C VAL A 36 32.51 -20.97 28.38
N PRO A 37 32.48 -20.32 27.20
CA PRO A 37 32.62 -21.01 25.91
C PRO A 37 33.95 -21.76 25.77
N ARG A 38 33.95 -22.87 25.01
CA ARG A 38 35.12 -23.74 24.81
C ARG A 38 36.38 -22.98 24.34
N PHE A 39 36.20 -21.96 23.51
CA PHE A 39 37.29 -21.12 22.96
C PHE A 39 37.98 -20.24 24.01
N ARG A 40 37.36 -20.09 25.19
CA ARG A 40 37.92 -19.39 26.35
C ARG A 40 38.43 -20.36 27.42
N GLN A 41 38.47 -21.66 27.13
CA GLN A 41 38.99 -22.70 28.01
C GLN A 41 40.33 -23.23 27.50
N LYS A 42 41.39 -23.08 28.30
CA LYS A 42 42.68 -23.74 28.06
C LYS A 42 42.89 -24.85 29.08
N LEU A 43 42.99 -26.08 28.59
CA LEU A 43 43.23 -27.26 29.41
C LEU A 43 44.71 -27.61 29.38
N LEU A 44 45.31 -27.76 30.57
CA LEU A 44 46.72 -28.08 30.71
C LEU A 44 46.91 -29.41 31.45
N HIS A 45 47.81 -30.26 30.96
CA HIS A 45 48.29 -31.45 31.66
C HIS A 45 49.81 -31.45 31.70
N GLY A 46 50.40 -31.60 32.90
CA GLY A 46 51.85 -31.52 33.08
C GLY A 46 52.47 -30.18 32.66
N GLY A 47 51.68 -29.09 32.62
CA GLY A 47 52.12 -27.76 32.18
C GLY A 47 51.98 -27.50 30.68
N ASN A 48 51.61 -28.50 29.87
CA ASN A 48 51.42 -28.35 28.43
C ASN A 48 49.93 -28.19 28.08
N ALA A 49 49.64 -27.32 27.12
CA ALA A 49 48.28 -27.16 26.60
C ALA A 49 47.86 -28.37 25.77
N LEU A 50 46.62 -28.81 25.96
CA LEU A 50 46.05 -29.94 25.24
C LEU A 50 45.31 -29.45 23.99
N GLU A 51 45.56 -30.11 22.87
CA GLU A 51 44.88 -29.87 21.59
C GLU A 51 43.46 -30.45 21.59
N GLU A 52 42.55 -29.85 20.83
CA GLU A 52 41.10 -30.21 20.80
C GLU A 52 40.85 -31.70 20.50
N ASP A 53 41.61 -32.28 19.56
CA ASP A 53 41.42 -33.66 19.10
C ASP A 53 42.19 -34.68 19.95
N MET A 54 42.94 -34.23 20.95
CA MET A 54 43.68 -35.12 21.84
C MET A 54 42.71 -36.02 22.61
N ARG A 55 42.95 -37.33 22.55
CA ARG A 55 42.21 -38.31 23.36
C ARG A 55 42.63 -38.21 24.81
N LEU A 56 41.64 -38.11 25.69
CA LEU A 56 41.85 -38.20 27.13
C LEU A 56 42.01 -39.69 27.48
N ASP A 57 43.05 -40.03 28.23
CA ASP A 57 43.31 -41.39 28.67
C ASP A 57 43.12 -41.55 30.18
N ALA A 58 43.04 -42.80 30.64
CA ALA A 58 42.91 -43.11 32.06
C ALA A 58 44.17 -42.80 32.89
N SER A 59 45.29 -42.43 32.25
CA SER A 59 46.55 -42.06 32.91
C SER A 59 46.57 -40.59 33.32
N MET A 60 45.76 -39.73 32.69
CA MET A 60 45.54 -38.37 33.13
C MET A 60 44.70 -38.35 34.43
N GLU A 61 45.37 -38.26 35.58
CA GLU A 61 44.67 -38.15 36.87
C GLU A 61 44.02 -36.77 37.07
N SER A 62 44.67 -35.70 36.60
CA SER A 62 44.16 -34.33 36.74
C SER A 62 44.53 -33.44 35.56
N VAL A 63 43.61 -32.53 35.21
CA VAL A 63 43.79 -31.50 34.19
C VAL A 63 43.48 -30.14 34.80
N LEU A 64 44.31 -29.15 34.48
CA LEU A 64 44.10 -27.77 34.92
C LEU A 64 43.27 -27.02 33.89
N LEU A 65 42.15 -26.44 34.30
CA LEU A 65 41.35 -25.52 33.49
C LEU A 65 41.78 -24.09 33.75
N VAL A 66 42.25 -23.40 32.71
CA VAL A 66 42.56 -21.97 32.72
C VAL A 66 41.50 -21.26 31.87
N LEU A 67 40.74 -20.36 32.51
CA LEU A 67 39.77 -19.51 31.82
C LEU A 67 40.48 -18.27 31.29
N VAL A 68 40.37 -18.03 29.99
CA VAL A 68 41.04 -16.93 29.29
C VAL A 68 40.04 -15.79 29.08
N VAL A 69 40.51 -14.55 29.18
CA VAL A 69 39.76 -13.37 28.71
C VAL A 69 39.97 -13.17 27.22
N PHE A 70 39.09 -12.41 26.56
CA PHE A 70 39.34 -12.06 25.16
C PHE A 70 40.62 -11.24 25.05
N CYS A 71 41.47 -11.62 24.09
CA CYS A 71 42.69 -10.88 23.78
C CYS A 71 42.34 -9.66 22.93
N PRO A 72 43.01 -8.50 23.13
CA PRO A 72 42.92 -7.41 22.17
C PRO A 72 43.41 -7.92 20.80
N ALA A 73 42.55 -7.88 19.79
CA ALA A 73 42.86 -8.27 18.43
C ALA A 73 43.32 -7.04 17.61
N SER A 74 44.25 -7.23 16.68
CA SER A 74 44.58 -6.20 15.68
C SER A 74 43.48 -6.05 14.63
N GLU A 75 43.46 -4.95 13.89
CA GLU A 75 42.54 -4.78 12.76
C GLU A 75 42.66 -5.93 11.75
N ASP A 76 43.88 -6.36 11.42
CA ASP A 76 44.13 -7.51 10.53
C ASP A 76 43.52 -8.82 11.06
N GLU A 77 43.59 -9.08 12.38
CA GLU A 77 43.01 -10.29 13.00
C GLU A 77 41.48 -10.24 13.01
N ILE A 78 40.90 -9.05 13.15
CA ILE A 78 39.45 -8.85 13.06
C ILE A 78 38.99 -9.06 11.61
N GLU A 79 39.70 -8.49 10.63
CA GLU A 79 39.40 -8.74 9.22
C GLU A 79 39.54 -10.23 8.85
N GLU A 80 40.57 -10.90 9.35
CA GLU A 80 40.76 -12.35 9.19
C GLU A 80 39.53 -13.12 9.71
N LEU A 81 39.04 -12.78 10.92
CA LEU A 81 37.84 -13.40 11.50
C LEU A 81 36.56 -13.06 10.71
N VAL A 82 36.37 -11.81 10.31
CA VAL A 82 35.13 -11.35 9.69
C VAL A 82 34.97 -11.87 8.28
N PHE A 83 36.05 -11.93 7.48
CA PHE A 83 35.97 -12.33 6.08
C PHE A 83 36.26 -13.81 5.81
N SER A 84 36.83 -14.55 6.76
CA SER A 84 37.06 -16.00 6.61
C SER A 84 35.80 -16.83 6.29
N PRO A 85 34.56 -16.50 6.77
CA PRO A 85 33.35 -17.22 6.35
C PRO A 85 33.03 -17.18 4.84
N SER A 86 33.65 -16.26 4.10
CA SER A 86 33.45 -16.11 2.64
C SER A 86 34.48 -16.84 1.77
N GLN A 87 35.69 -17.10 2.29
CA GLN A 87 36.83 -17.60 1.50
C GLN A 87 37.53 -18.81 2.13
N GLY A 88 37.26 -19.08 3.41
CA GLY A 88 38.00 -20.03 4.24
C GLY A 88 37.25 -21.31 4.56
N SER A 89 37.90 -22.16 5.35
CA SER A 89 37.32 -23.39 5.89
C SER A 89 36.82 -23.19 7.34
N VAL A 90 35.90 -24.04 7.80
CA VAL A 90 35.41 -24.03 9.19
C VAL A 90 36.58 -24.21 10.17
N GLU A 91 37.59 -24.99 9.79
CA GLU A 91 38.81 -25.20 10.56
C GLU A 91 39.66 -23.93 10.72
N GLU A 92 39.72 -23.07 9.69
CA GLU A 92 40.44 -21.79 9.77
C GLU A 92 39.76 -20.85 10.77
N VAL A 93 38.43 -20.72 10.70
CA VAL A 93 37.65 -19.93 11.66
C VAL A 93 37.81 -20.51 13.07
N GLU A 94 37.82 -21.84 13.23
CA GLU A 94 38.04 -22.49 14.53
C GLU A 94 39.42 -22.14 15.09
N GLN A 95 40.47 -22.15 14.27
CA GLN A 95 41.82 -21.76 14.67
C GLN A 95 41.92 -20.29 15.09
N ILE A 96 41.21 -19.39 14.40
CA ILE A 96 41.17 -17.97 14.76
C ILE A 96 40.49 -17.80 16.12
N LEU A 97 39.33 -18.44 16.35
CA LEU A 97 38.62 -18.38 17.62
C LEU A 97 39.40 -19.02 18.79
N GLN A 98 40.24 -20.02 18.52
CA GLN A 98 41.17 -20.60 19.52
C GLN A 98 42.21 -19.60 20.04
N ARG A 99 42.47 -18.50 19.32
CA ARG A 99 43.31 -17.38 19.80
C ARG A 99 42.60 -16.55 20.89
N SER A 100 41.38 -16.91 21.27
CA SER A 100 40.53 -16.20 22.23
C SER A 100 40.22 -14.77 21.79
N ILE A 101 39.94 -14.59 20.49
CA ILE A 101 39.39 -13.35 19.94
C ILE A 101 37.90 -13.27 20.31
N ASP A 102 37.39 -12.06 20.51
CA ASP A 102 35.95 -11.83 20.72
C ASP A 102 35.20 -12.19 19.42
N PRO A 103 34.26 -13.15 19.43
CA PRO A 103 33.49 -13.49 18.23
C PRO A 103 32.63 -12.34 17.70
N ASN A 104 32.38 -11.31 18.53
CA ASN A 104 31.68 -10.08 18.14
C ASN A 104 32.63 -8.96 17.71
N ALA A 105 33.93 -9.24 17.60
CA ALA A 105 34.86 -8.26 17.07
C ALA A 105 34.41 -7.83 15.66
N ALA A 106 34.41 -6.53 15.44
CA ALA A 106 33.82 -5.92 14.27
C ALA A 106 34.83 -5.04 13.53
N THR A 107 34.71 -5.00 12.20
CA THR A 107 35.49 -4.08 11.36
C THR A 107 35.15 -2.61 11.69
N PRO A 108 35.88 -1.62 11.16
CA PRO A 108 35.56 -0.20 11.37
C PRO A 108 34.12 0.18 10.97
N ASP A 109 33.52 -0.56 10.02
CA ASP A 109 32.13 -0.37 9.59
C ASP A 109 31.10 -1.07 10.51
N GLY A 110 31.55 -1.77 11.54
CA GLY A 110 30.70 -2.49 12.49
C GLY A 110 30.33 -3.91 12.03
N LYS A 111 30.90 -4.42 10.93
CA LYS A 111 30.58 -5.76 10.43
C LYS A 111 31.22 -6.85 11.27
N THR A 112 30.42 -7.85 11.65
CA THR A 112 30.87 -9.04 12.40
C THR A 112 30.98 -10.27 11.50
N ALA A 113 31.70 -11.29 11.97
CA ALA A 113 31.79 -12.57 11.26
C ALA A 113 30.43 -13.25 11.06
N LEU A 114 29.50 -13.08 12.00
CA LEU A 114 28.15 -13.66 11.88
C LEU A 114 27.34 -12.97 10.77
N MET A 115 27.50 -11.67 10.59
CA MET A 115 26.88 -10.94 9.46
C MET A 115 27.45 -11.41 8.13
N GLN A 116 28.77 -11.64 8.05
CA GLN A 116 29.38 -12.17 6.83
C GLN A 116 28.91 -13.61 6.55
N ALA A 117 28.89 -14.49 7.56
CA ALA A 117 28.35 -15.85 7.40
C ALA A 117 26.88 -15.81 6.94
N SER A 118 26.11 -14.82 7.42
CA SER A 118 24.71 -14.64 7.04
C SER A 118 24.52 -14.15 5.61
N LEU A 119 25.41 -13.27 5.14
CA LEU A 119 25.46 -12.81 3.74
C LEU A 119 25.70 -13.98 2.77
N GLU A 120 26.59 -14.90 3.13
CA GLU A 120 26.92 -16.08 2.30
C GLU A 120 25.94 -17.25 2.52
N GLY A 121 25.08 -17.19 3.55
CA GLY A 121 24.14 -18.26 3.89
C GLY A 121 24.79 -19.51 4.51
N HIS A 122 25.99 -19.40 5.07
CA HIS A 122 26.77 -20.53 5.56
C HIS A 122 26.53 -20.84 7.06
N THR A 123 25.59 -21.74 7.34
CA THR A 123 25.19 -22.09 8.73
C THR A 123 26.27 -22.79 9.54
N GLU A 124 27.21 -23.50 8.91
CA GLU A 124 28.33 -24.17 9.59
C GLU A 124 29.25 -23.16 10.32
N PHE A 125 29.49 -21.98 9.73
CA PHE A 125 30.22 -20.91 10.40
C PHE A 125 29.39 -20.28 11.53
N ALA A 126 28.07 -20.14 11.33
CA ALA A 126 27.18 -19.61 12.35
C ALA A 126 27.13 -20.51 13.60
N ASP A 127 27.10 -21.84 13.42
CA ASP A 127 27.22 -22.82 14.50
C ASP A 127 28.50 -22.62 15.32
N LEU A 128 29.64 -22.49 14.64
CA LEU A 128 30.93 -22.29 15.29
C LEU A 128 31.02 -20.96 16.04
N LEU A 129 30.49 -19.88 15.46
CA LEU A 129 30.44 -18.57 16.09
C LEU A 129 29.51 -18.58 17.32
N LEU A 130 28.39 -19.29 17.26
CA LEU A 130 27.47 -19.43 18.39
C LEU A 130 28.06 -20.29 19.52
N GLU A 131 28.83 -21.33 19.20
CA GLU A 131 29.65 -22.06 20.19
C GLU A 131 30.62 -21.11 20.91
N ALA A 132 31.16 -20.12 20.20
CA ALA A 132 31.99 -19.06 20.76
C ALA A 132 31.23 -18.00 21.55
N ARG A 133 29.89 -18.07 21.57
CA ARG A 133 28.97 -17.07 22.17
C ARG A 133 28.96 -15.75 21.41
N ALA A 134 29.01 -15.80 20.07
CA ALA A 134 28.62 -14.66 19.25
C ALA A 134 27.20 -14.20 19.63
N ASP A 135 27.01 -12.89 19.70
CA ASP A 135 25.72 -12.26 19.93
C ASP A 135 25.01 -12.11 18.58
N LEU A 136 23.83 -12.71 18.47
CA LEU A 136 23.04 -12.79 17.23
C LEU A 136 22.54 -11.41 16.77
N ASP A 137 22.39 -10.48 17.71
CA ASP A 137 21.72 -9.21 17.49
C ASP A 137 22.70 -8.04 17.41
N VAL A 138 24.02 -8.29 17.35
CA VAL A 138 24.98 -7.22 17.03
C VAL A 138 24.60 -6.62 15.68
N SER A 139 24.68 -5.31 15.59
CA SER A 139 24.37 -4.54 14.39
C SER A 139 25.59 -3.75 13.94
N ASP A 140 25.74 -3.56 12.63
CA ASP A 140 26.77 -2.71 12.07
C ASP A 140 26.47 -1.21 12.31
N ASN A 141 27.29 -0.32 11.74
CA ASN A 141 27.13 1.13 11.91
C ASN A 141 25.80 1.67 11.33
N ASP A 142 25.19 0.96 10.38
CA ASP A 142 23.89 1.29 9.80
C ASP A 142 22.73 0.62 10.55
N GLY A 143 23.03 -0.18 11.59
CA GLY A 143 22.03 -0.91 12.36
C GLY A 143 21.65 -2.27 11.78
N VAL A 144 22.35 -2.75 10.75
CA VAL A 144 22.03 -4.02 10.07
C VAL A 144 22.53 -5.20 10.91
N THR A 145 21.63 -6.15 11.19
CA THR A 145 21.93 -7.40 11.93
C THR A 145 22.17 -8.57 10.98
N ALA A 146 22.72 -9.66 11.51
CA ALA A 146 22.88 -10.92 10.78
C ALA A 146 21.55 -11.42 10.16
N LEU A 147 20.46 -11.36 10.93
CA LEU A 147 19.14 -11.79 10.45
C LEU A 147 18.57 -10.87 9.37
N LEU A 148 18.78 -9.55 9.48
CA LEU A 148 18.37 -8.62 8.42
C LEU A 148 19.15 -8.90 7.12
N THR A 149 20.46 -9.14 7.21
CA THR A 149 21.30 -9.51 6.06
C THR A 149 20.80 -10.79 5.39
N ALA A 150 20.66 -11.89 6.15
CA ALA A 150 20.16 -13.16 5.60
C ALA A 150 18.77 -13.03 4.96
N SER A 151 17.92 -12.17 5.52
CA SER A 151 16.56 -11.94 5.03
C SER A 151 16.55 -11.18 3.69
N ARG A 152 17.43 -10.18 3.52
CA ARG A 152 17.59 -9.44 2.26
C ARG A 152 18.17 -10.31 1.14
N GLU A 153 19.16 -11.15 1.46
CA GLU A 153 19.76 -12.07 0.48
C GLU A 153 18.88 -13.29 0.15
N GLY A 154 17.85 -13.55 0.98
CA GLY A 154 16.97 -14.71 0.79
C GLY A 154 17.64 -16.04 1.18
N CYS A 155 18.62 -16.02 2.08
CA CYS A 155 19.28 -17.23 2.59
C CYS A 155 18.35 -17.99 3.55
N GLU A 156 17.38 -18.74 3.01
CA GLU A 156 16.32 -19.42 3.76
C GLU A 156 16.85 -20.28 4.93
N ASP A 157 17.87 -21.11 4.67
CA ASP A 157 18.48 -21.96 5.70
C ASP A 157 19.08 -21.14 6.84
N MET A 158 19.72 -20.02 6.51
CA MET A 158 20.30 -19.11 7.50
C MET A 158 19.22 -18.35 8.29
N VAL A 159 18.18 -17.86 7.61
CA VAL A 159 17.02 -17.23 8.27
C VAL A 159 16.39 -18.22 9.25
N GLN A 160 16.15 -19.46 8.81
CA GLN A 160 15.61 -20.50 9.69
C GLN A 160 16.55 -20.80 10.86
N TRP A 161 17.85 -20.89 10.61
CA TRP A 161 18.84 -21.12 11.65
C TRP A 161 18.84 -20.00 12.70
N LEU A 162 18.87 -18.73 12.27
CA LEU A 162 18.87 -17.57 13.16
C LEU A 162 17.57 -17.47 13.98
N LEU A 163 16.42 -17.81 13.38
CA LEU A 163 15.14 -17.87 14.08
C LEU A 163 15.12 -18.97 15.15
N VAL A 164 15.66 -20.16 14.84
CA VAL A 164 15.81 -21.26 15.82
C VAL A 164 16.77 -20.87 16.94
N ALA A 165 17.84 -20.14 16.61
CA ALA A 165 18.80 -19.59 17.56
C ALA A 165 18.23 -18.42 18.41
N ARG A 166 17.01 -17.95 18.09
CA ARG A 166 16.29 -16.86 18.76
C ARG A 166 16.90 -15.48 18.57
N ALA A 167 17.43 -15.19 17.38
CA ALA A 167 17.73 -13.82 16.97
C ALA A 167 16.46 -12.95 17.02
N ASP A 168 16.61 -11.67 17.34
CA ASP A 168 15.51 -10.71 17.39
C ASP A 168 15.06 -10.34 15.97
N PHE A 169 14.02 -11.02 15.51
CA PHE A 169 13.41 -10.80 14.21
C PHE A 169 12.67 -9.46 14.06
N ASN A 170 12.54 -8.65 15.13
CA ASN A 170 11.98 -7.30 15.06
C ASN A 170 13.05 -6.20 15.17
N LYS A 171 14.33 -6.55 15.30
CA LYS A 171 15.39 -5.56 15.39
C LYS A 171 15.58 -4.86 14.05
N ALA A 172 15.26 -3.57 14.01
CA ALA A 172 15.33 -2.74 12.82
C ALA A 172 16.69 -2.04 12.67
N ASP A 173 17.08 -1.76 11.43
CA ASP A 173 18.23 -0.92 11.12
C ASP A 173 17.97 0.57 11.41
N GLY A 174 18.98 1.42 11.14
CA GLY A 174 18.91 2.87 11.36
C GLY A 174 17.81 3.58 10.57
N ASN A 175 17.27 2.96 9.52
CA ASN A 175 16.15 3.49 8.74
C ASN A 175 14.80 2.97 9.23
N GLY A 176 14.78 1.99 10.13
CA GLY A 176 13.56 1.30 10.59
C GLY A 176 13.23 0.02 9.80
N CYS A 177 14.15 -0.47 8.96
CA CYS A 177 13.94 -1.70 8.19
C CYS A 177 14.13 -2.93 9.09
N THR A 178 13.04 -3.67 9.33
CA THR A 178 13.09 -4.97 10.01
C THR A 178 13.47 -6.09 9.05
N PRO A 179 13.94 -7.26 9.53
CA PRO A 179 14.22 -8.42 8.69
C PRO A 179 13.06 -8.78 7.73
N LEU A 180 11.83 -8.71 8.22
CA LEU A 180 10.64 -9.00 7.40
C LEU A 180 10.47 -7.96 6.28
N VAL A 181 10.60 -6.67 6.58
CA VAL A 181 10.51 -5.60 5.57
C VAL A 181 11.63 -5.73 4.54
N GLY A 182 12.86 -6.03 4.97
CA GLY A 182 14.00 -6.25 4.08
C GLY A 182 13.77 -7.42 3.12
N ALA A 183 13.21 -8.54 3.61
CA ALA A 183 12.86 -9.67 2.76
C ALA A 183 11.83 -9.29 1.69
N PHE A 184 10.81 -8.49 2.02
CA PHE A 184 9.84 -8.02 1.04
C PHE A 184 10.43 -7.04 0.03
N GLN A 185 11.25 -6.08 0.47
CA GLN A 185 11.89 -5.09 -0.40
C GLN A 185 12.76 -5.75 -1.48
N GLU A 186 13.45 -6.84 -1.13
CA GLU A 186 14.28 -7.63 -2.06
C GLU A 186 13.51 -8.77 -2.75
N GLY A 187 12.19 -8.89 -2.53
CA GLY A 187 11.35 -9.92 -3.16
C GLY A 187 11.57 -11.36 -2.67
N GLN A 188 12.19 -11.54 -1.50
CA GLN A 188 12.53 -12.82 -0.90
C GLN A 188 11.35 -13.45 -0.15
N LEU A 189 10.38 -13.97 -0.90
CA LEU A 189 9.10 -14.45 -0.35
C LEU A 189 9.23 -15.61 0.64
N HIS A 190 10.17 -16.53 0.43
CA HIS A 190 10.35 -17.67 1.33
C HIS A 190 10.94 -17.22 2.68
N ALA A 191 11.94 -16.32 2.66
CA ALA A 191 12.46 -15.70 3.87
C ALA A 191 11.37 -14.91 4.61
N ALA A 192 10.58 -14.11 3.88
CA ALA A 192 9.45 -13.38 4.46
C ALA A 192 8.43 -14.34 5.11
N ARG A 193 8.10 -15.45 4.44
CA ARG A 193 7.20 -16.48 4.97
C ARG A 193 7.72 -17.11 6.26
N LEU A 194 9.01 -17.43 6.34
CA LEU A 194 9.63 -17.96 7.56
C LEU A 194 9.53 -16.96 8.72
N LEU A 195 9.78 -15.67 8.43
CA LEU A 195 9.69 -14.59 9.41
C LEU A 195 8.25 -14.40 9.92
N VAL A 196 7.25 -14.35 9.02
CA VAL A 196 5.83 -14.26 9.40
C VAL A 196 5.41 -15.47 10.25
N GLN A 197 5.85 -16.69 9.88
CA GLN A 197 5.57 -17.91 10.65
C GLN A 197 6.21 -17.88 12.05
N ALA A 198 7.36 -17.23 12.20
CA ALA A 198 7.99 -16.98 13.50
C ALA A 198 7.28 -15.88 14.32
N GLY A 199 6.31 -15.19 13.73
CA GLY A 199 5.56 -14.11 14.36
C GLY A 199 6.20 -12.73 14.18
N ALA A 200 7.10 -12.58 13.21
CA ALA A 200 7.63 -11.26 12.83
C ALA A 200 6.50 -10.38 12.31
N GLY A 201 6.44 -9.16 12.84
CA GLY A 201 5.66 -8.08 12.26
C GLY A 201 6.58 -7.12 11.51
N THR A 202 6.00 -6.11 10.87
CA THR A 202 6.79 -5.04 10.25
C THR A 202 7.43 -4.10 11.27
N GLY A 203 7.08 -4.25 12.56
CA GLY A 203 7.45 -3.33 13.63
C GLY A 203 6.61 -2.05 13.64
N PRO A 204 6.82 -1.17 14.64
CA PRO A 204 6.20 0.14 14.67
C PRO A 204 6.90 1.06 13.64
N GLY A 205 6.17 1.51 12.62
CA GLY A 205 6.73 2.46 11.65
C GLY A 205 5.94 2.54 10.35
N PRO A 206 6.18 3.56 9.52
CA PRO A 206 5.46 3.76 8.26
C PRO A 206 5.81 2.70 7.21
N GLN A 207 6.98 2.06 7.29
CA GLN A 207 7.49 1.17 6.25
C GLN A 207 6.57 -0.02 5.94
N GLY A 208 5.96 -0.64 6.96
CA GLY A 208 5.04 -1.77 6.74
C GLY A 208 3.78 -1.34 5.99
N ASN A 209 3.26 -0.15 6.30
CA ASN A 209 2.06 0.39 5.65
C ASN A 209 2.36 0.90 4.24
N GLU A 210 3.51 1.57 4.07
CA GLU A 210 3.99 2.00 2.76
C GLU A 210 4.25 0.81 1.84
N LEU A 211 4.83 -0.27 2.37
CA LEU A 211 5.02 -1.52 1.64
C LEU A 211 3.67 -2.15 1.26
N LEU A 212 2.72 -2.27 2.19
CA LEU A 212 1.39 -2.79 1.89
C LEU A 212 0.68 -1.94 0.83
N TYR A 213 0.74 -0.61 0.94
CA TYR A 213 0.18 0.31 -0.05
C TYR A 213 0.82 0.12 -1.43
N ASN A 214 2.16 0.13 -1.51
CA ASN A 214 2.89 -0.01 -2.77
C ASN A 214 2.60 -1.34 -3.46
N GLU A 215 2.49 -2.44 -2.70
CA GLU A 215 2.12 -3.74 -3.26
C GLU A 215 0.67 -3.80 -3.72
N CYS A 216 -0.22 -3.10 -3.03
CA CYS A 216 -1.63 -3.01 -3.39
C CYS A 216 -1.87 -2.14 -4.64
N ALA A 217 -1.15 -1.02 -4.78
CA ALA A 217 -1.27 -0.11 -5.92
C ALA A 217 -0.43 -0.58 -7.13
N PHE A 218 0.86 -0.83 -6.92
CA PHE A 218 1.81 -1.03 -8.01
C PHE A 218 2.32 -2.48 -8.11
N GLY A 219 2.30 -3.23 -7.01
CA GLY A 219 2.78 -4.62 -6.97
C GLY A 219 2.04 -5.56 -7.92
N HIS A 220 2.59 -6.75 -8.17
CA HIS A 220 1.93 -7.77 -9.01
C HIS A 220 1.65 -9.07 -8.25
N ASN A 221 2.00 -9.14 -6.95
CA ASN A 221 1.98 -10.37 -6.20
C ASN A 221 1.02 -10.32 -5.02
N ARG A 222 -0.14 -10.96 -5.19
CA ARG A 222 -1.14 -11.14 -4.13
C ARG A 222 -0.56 -11.87 -2.90
N GLU A 223 0.40 -12.77 -3.09
CA GLU A 223 1.01 -13.51 -1.99
C GLU A 223 1.73 -12.57 -1.01
N VAL A 224 2.36 -11.50 -1.51
CA VAL A 224 3.01 -10.49 -0.69
C VAL A 224 1.98 -9.75 0.18
N VAL A 225 0.88 -9.30 -0.44
CA VAL A 225 -0.24 -8.66 0.28
C VAL A 225 -0.78 -9.59 1.37
N GLN A 226 -0.98 -10.86 1.05
CA GLN A 226 -1.47 -11.83 2.04
C GLN A 226 -0.48 -12.01 3.20
N LEU A 227 0.82 -12.16 2.92
CA LEU A 227 1.84 -12.30 3.95
C LEU A 227 1.95 -11.04 4.84
N LEU A 228 1.81 -9.85 4.27
CA LEU A 228 1.80 -8.59 5.02
C LEU A 228 0.58 -8.48 5.96
N LEU A 229 -0.59 -8.90 5.50
CA LEU A 229 -1.79 -8.96 6.33
C LEU A 229 -1.65 -10.03 7.45
N GLU A 230 -1.05 -11.18 7.14
CA GLU A 230 -0.69 -12.21 8.13
C GLU A 230 0.34 -11.69 9.16
N ALA A 231 1.24 -10.79 8.74
CA ALA A 231 2.18 -10.08 9.59
C ALA A 231 1.54 -8.98 10.46
N ARG A 232 0.21 -8.87 10.45
CA ARG A 232 -0.59 -7.91 11.24
C ARG A 232 -0.31 -6.44 10.91
N VAL A 233 0.03 -6.14 9.66
CA VAL A 233 -0.02 -4.77 9.16
C VAL A 233 -1.49 -4.32 9.18
N ASP A 234 -1.78 -3.18 9.78
CA ASP A 234 -3.14 -2.63 9.81
C ASP A 234 -3.51 -2.06 8.44
N PRO A 235 -4.48 -2.65 7.71
CA PRO A 235 -4.85 -2.18 6.37
C PRO A 235 -5.49 -0.78 6.38
N ASN A 236 -5.85 -0.26 7.55
CA ASN A 236 -6.47 1.05 7.73
C ASN A 236 -5.47 2.16 8.02
N THR A 237 -4.21 1.83 8.27
CA THR A 237 -3.20 2.86 8.47
C THR A 237 -2.85 3.50 7.13
N ALA A 238 -3.06 4.82 7.06
CA ALA A 238 -2.73 5.61 5.89
C ALA A 238 -1.21 5.80 5.74
N THR A 239 -0.76 5.92 4.49
CA THR A 239 0.58 6.42 4.14
C THR A 239 0.73 7.90 4.52
N GLU A 240 1.93 8.47 4.35
CA GLU A 240 2.17 9.91 4.60
C GLU A 240 1.26 10.81 3.73
N ASP A 241 0.87 10.33 2.54
CA ASP A 241 -0.05 11.01 1.63
C ASP A 241 -1.53 10.79 1.98
N GLY A 242 -1.84 10.17 3.11
CA GLY A 242 -3.22 9.95 3.57
C GLY A 242 -3.95 8.78 2.88
N SER A 243 -3.31 8.08 1.93
CA SER A 243 -3.92 6.96 1.22
C SER A 243 -3.77 5.65 1.98
N THR A 244 -4.82 4.82 1.98
CA THR A 244 -4.76 3.45 2.53
C THR A 244 -4.46 2.43 1.44
N ALA A 245 -4.07 1.22 1.83
CA ALA A 245 -3.85 0.12 0.90
C ALA A 245 -5.09 -0.21 0.07
N LEU A 246 -6.29 -0.10 0.66
CA LEU A 246 -7.56 -0.31 -0.04
C LEU A 246 -7.79 0.75 -1.12
N ILE A 247 -7.51 2.02 -0.82
CA ILE A 247 -7.61 3.12 -1.80
C ILE A 247 -6.71 2.83 -3.01
N GLY A 248 -5.43 2.48 -2.78
CA GLY A 248 -4.50 2.16 -3.87
C GLY A 248 -4.93 0.95 -4.72
N ALA A 249 -5.39 -0.14 -4.09
CA ALA A 249 -5.90 -1.31 -4.82
C ALA A 249 -7.16 -1.01 -5.64
N CYS A 250 -8.01 -0.11 -5.14
CA CYS A 250 -9.25 0.28 -5.80
C CYS A 250 -9.02 1.23 -6.97
N ASP A 251 -8.10 2.19 -6.84
CA ASP A 251 -7.70 3.11 -7.91
C ASP A 251 -7.13 2.34 -9.11
N GLU A 252 -6.30 1.33 -8.84
CA GLU A 252 -5.63 0.50 -9.84
C GLU A 252 -6.48 -0.70 -10.33
N GLY A 253 -7.68 -0.90 -9.77
CA GLY A 253 -8.65 -1.87 -10.28
C GLY A 253 -8.29 -3.33 -10.03
N ARG A 254 -7.79 -3.67 -8.83
CA ARG A 254 -7.23 -4.99 -8.49
C ARG A 254 -8.18 -5.81 -7.60
N PRO A 255 -9.18 -6.51 -8.16
CA PRO A 255 -10.26 -7.13 -7.37
C PRO A 255 -9.78 -8.19 -6.39
N GLU A 256 -8.77 -9.01 -6.72
CA GLU A 256 -8.27 -10.05 -5.80
C GLU A 256 -7.55 -9.46 -4.58
N ILE A 257 -6.88 -8.32 -4.74
CA ILE A 257 -6.24 -7.59 -3.65
C ILE A 257 -7.31 -6.90 -2.80
N VAL A 258 -8.28 -6.22 -3.43
CA VAL A 258 -9.44 -5.64 -2.74
C VAL A 258 -10.15 -6.71 -1.91
N GLN A 259 -10.36 -7.91 -2.45
CA GLN A 259 -10.98 -9.01 -1.71
C GLN A 259 -10.18 -9.38 -0.45
N SER A 260 -8.86 -9.42 -0.58
CA SER A 260 -7.96 -9.81 0.52
C SER A 260 -7.93 -8.74 1.61
N LEU A 261 -7.97 -7.45 1.23
CA LEU A 261 -8.03 -6.34 2.18
C LEU A 261 -9.38 -6.27 2.92
N LEU A 262 -10.50 -6.44 2.20
CA LEU A 262 -11.82 -6.47 2.80
C LEU A 262 -12.00 -7.67 3.76
N ALA A 263 -11.40 -8.81 3.45
CA ALA A 263 -11.39 -9.98 4.34
C ALA A 263 -10.56 -9.76 5.61
N SER A 264 -9.70 -8.73 5.62
CA SER A 264 -8.86 -8.32 6.75
C SER A 264 -9.35 -7.03 7.42
N ASP A 265 -10.66 -6.76 7.34
CA ASP A 265 -11.32 -5.62 8.00
C ASP A 265 -10.80 -4.23 7.58
N ALA A 266 -10.42 -4.08 6.30
CA ALA A 266 -10.17 -2.75 5.72
C ALA A 266 -11.47 -1.92 5.66
N ASP A 267 -11.41 -0.69 6.20
CA ASP A 267 -12.49 0.28 6.21
C ASP A 267 -12.65 0.92 4.83
N VAL A 268 -13.79 0.62 4.21
CA VAL A 268 -14.17 1.02 2.87
C VAL A 268 -14.46 2.52 2.72
N ASN A 269 -14.66 3.24 3.83
CA ASN A 269 -15.10 4.63 3.85
C ASN A 269 -13.98 5.62 4.19
N LEU A 270 -12.74 5.13 4.38
CA LEU A 270 -11.58 6.00 4.49
C LEU A 270 -11.35 6.78 3.19
N ILE A 271 -10.75 7.96 3.34
CA ILE A 271 -10.49 8.92 2.27
C ILE A 271 -8.99 9.20 2.17
N ASP A 272 -8.52 9.49 0.96
CA ASP A 272 -7.15 9.97 0.75
C ASP A 272 -6.98 11.43 1.22
N SER A 273 -5.77 11.99 1.05
CA SER A 273 -5.50 13.40 1.37
C SER A 273 -6.31 14.41 0.54
N ASN A 274 -6.85 14.00 -0.61
CA ASN A 274 -7.72 14.83 -1.45
C ASN A 274 -9.20 14.72 -1.04
N GLY A 275 -9.53 13.85 -0.08
CA GLY A 275 -10.89 13.59 0.37
C GLY A 275 -11.65 12.58 -0.49
N PHE A 276 -10.96 11.82 -1.35
CA PHE A 276 -11.55 10.82 -2.23
C PHE A 276 -11.63 9.44 -1.54
N PRO A 277 -12.83 8.85 -1.41
CA PRO A 277 -12.98 7.47 -0.96
C PRO A 277 -12.64 6.48 -2.09
N ALA A 278 -12.30 5.25 -1.71
CA ALA A 278 -11.99 4.16 -2.65
C ALA A 278 -13.09 3.94 -3.71
N LEU A 279 -14.36 4.08 -3.32
CA LEU A 279 -15.51 3.93 -4.22
C LEU A 279 -15.50 4.95 -5.38
N PHE A 280 -15.07 6.17 -5.11
CA PHE A 280 -15.01 7.22 -6.12
C PHE A 280 -13.91 6.96 -7.14
N LEU A 281 -12.70 6.62 -6.68
CA LEU A 281 -11.56 6.32 -7.56
C LEU A 281 -11.85 5.10 -8.45
N ALA A 282 -12.39 4.02 -7.87
CA ALA A 282 -12.79 2.83 -8.63
C ALA A 282 -13.87 3.14 -9.68
N SER A 283 -14.83 4.01 -9.35
CA SER A 283 -15.88 4.46 -10.29
C SER A 283 -15.29 5.30 -11.42
N GLN A 284 -14.44 6.27 -11.09
CA GLN A 284 -13.79 7.17 -12.05
C GLN A 284 -12.97 6.39 -13.07
N ASN A 285 -12.19 5.41 -12.61
CA ASN A 285 -11.38 4.55 -13.47
C ASN A 285 -12.17 3.39 -14.11
N LYS A 286 -13.50 3.36 -13.92
CA LYS A 286 -14.45 2.40 -14.53
C LYS A 286 -14.21 0.94 -14.12
N HIS A 287 -13.67 0.72 -12.92
CA HIS A 287 -13.43 -0.60 -12.34
C HIS A 287 -14.71 -1.19 -11.74
N ALA A 288 -15.68 -1.54 -12.61
CA ALA A 288 -17.02 -1.94 -12.19
C ALA A 288 -17.06 -3.12 -11.20
N GLU A 289 -16.14 -4.08 -11.34
CA GLU A 289 -16.04 -5.22 -10.41
C GLU A 289 -15.56 -4.79 -9.03
N VAL A 290 -14.62 -3.84 -8.94
CA VAL A 290 -14.18 -3.27 -7.66
C VAL A 290 -15.31 -2.44 -7.04
N VAL A 291 -16.03 -1.63 -7.82
CA VAL A 291 -17.21 -0.89 -7.35
C VAL A 291 -18.24 -1.84 -6.74
N ARG A 292 -18.53 -2.95 -7.42
CA ARG A 292 -19.43 -4.00 -6.92
C ARG A 292 -18.98 -4.49 -5.53
N MET A 293 -17.70 -4.80 -5.38
CA MET A 293 -17.14 -5.30 -4.12
C MET A 293 -17.23 -4.26 -3.00
N LEU A 294 -16.90 -3.00 -3.27
CA LEU A 294 -16.96 -1.92 -2.29
C LEU A 294 -18.40 -1.64 -1.83
N VAL A 295 -19.36 -1.58 -2.76
CA VAL A 295 -20.79 -1.44 -2.43
C VAL A 295 -21.27 -2.59 -1.56
N GLN A 296 -20.90 -3.83 -1.89
CA GLN A 296 -21.27 -5.00 -1.09
C GLN A 296 -20.63 -4.99 0.30
N ALA A 297 -19.47 -4.36 0.44
CA ALA A 297 -18.77 -4.16 1.71
C ALA A 297 -19.27 -2.93 2.50
N GLY A 298 -20.29 -2.22 2.01
CA GLY A 298 -20.91 -1.11 2.73
C GLY A 298 -20.24 0.25 2.51
N ALA A 299 -19.57 0.45 1.38
CA ALA A 299 -19.09 1.77 0.98
C ALA A 299 -20.27 2.74 0.81
N ASP A 300 -20.13 3.96 1.34
CA ASP A 300 -21.14 5.01 1.26
C ASP A 300 -21.24 5.57 -0.17
N PRO A 301 -22.32 5.28 -0.92
CA PRO A 301 -22.47 5.76 -2.29
C PRO A 301 -22.78 7.26 -2.37
N ASP A 302 -23.20 7.87 -1.26
CA ASP A 302 -23.68 9.25 -1.18
C ASP A 302 -22.64 10.19 -0.55
N LYS A 303 -21.42 9.68 -0.30
CA LYS A 303 -20.30 10.48 0.16
C LYS A 303 -20.05 11.64 -0.81
N GLU A 304 -20.22 12.85 -0.30
CA GLU A 304 -19.93 14.07 -1.07
C GLU A 304 -18.43 14.28 -1.23
N ILE A 305 -18.07 14.60 -2.46
CA ILE A 305 -16.71 14.87 -2.92
C ILE A 305 -16.79 16.17 -3.69
N MET A 306 -16.33 17.27 -3.10
CA MET A 306 -16.52 18.61 -3.68
C MET A 306 -17.99 18.85 -4.09
N GLN A 307 -18.94 18.50 -3.22
CA GLN A 307 -20.40 18.57 -3.46
C GLN A 307 -20.93 17.66 -4.58
N THR A 308 -20.12 16.82 -5.21
CA THR A 308 -20.58 15.79 -6.16
C THR A 308 -20.61 14.41 -5.51
N THR A 309 -21.35 13.46 -6.07
CA THR A 309 -21.37 12.06 -5.61
C THR A 309 -20.83 11.13 -6.69
N VAL A 310 -20.56 9.88 -6.32
CA VAL A 310 -20.12 8.84 -7.26
C VAL A 310 -21.15 8.64 -8.38
N LEU A 311 -22.45 8.79 -8.07
CA LEU A 311 -23.52 8.64 -9.07
C LEU A 311 -23.50 9.76 -10.12
N HIS A 312 -23.18 10.99 -9.74
CA HIS A 312 -23.01 12.09 -10.69
C HIS A 312 -21.88 11.78 -11.68
N ASN A 313 -20.70 11.39 -11.17
CA ASN A 313 -19.54 11.03 -12.00
C ASN A 313 -19.86 9.87 -12.94
N ALA A 314 -20.45 8.79 -12.42
CA ALA A 314 -20.83 7.62 -13.22
C ALA A 314 -21.80 7.96 -14.37
N CYS A 315 -22.69 8.95 -14.15
CA CYS A 315 -23.57 9.47 -15.19
C CYS A 315 -22.78 10.21 -16.27
N VAL A 316 -21.86 11.11 -15.92
CA VAL A 316 -21.03 11.84 -16.89
C VAL A 316 -20.20 10.86 -17.74
N GLU A 317 -19.55 9.90 -17.08
CA GLU A 317 -18.61 8.95 -17.69
C GLU A 317 -19.25 7.82 -18.51
N ASN A 318 -20.59 7.77 -18.57
CA ASN A 318 -21.37 6.70 -19.18
C ASN A 318 -21.08 5.29 -18.62
N SER A 319 -20.83 5.21 -17.30
CA SER A 319 -20.48 3.96 -16.62
C SER A 319 -21.72 3.19 -16.18
N VAL A 320 -22.42 2.58 -17.15
CA VAL A 320 -23.71 1.88 -16.93
C VAL A 320 -23.65 0.86 -15.79
N GLU A 321 -22.63 0.00 -15.75
CA GLU A 321 -22.52 -1.03 -14.71
C GLU A 321 -22.27 -0.43 -13.32
N VAL A 322 -21.48 0.65 -13.23
CA VAL A 322 -21.30 1.39 -11.98
C VAL A 322 -22.62 1.98 -11.51
N VAL A 323 -23.39 2.60 -12.41
CA VAL A 323 -24.74 3.10 -12.09
C VAL A 323 -25.62 1.97 -11.56
N ARG A 324 -25.64 0.78 -12.18
CA ARG A 324 -26.40 -0.37 -11.67
C ARG A 324 -26.01 -0.73 -10.23
N TRP A 325 -24.72 -0.76 -9.91
CA TRP A 325 -24.25 -1.06 -8.56
C TRP A 325 -24.59 0.02 -7.54
N LEU A 326 -24.46 1.30 -7.89
CA LEU A 326 -24.87 2.42 -7.03
C LEU A 326 -26.38 2.43 -6.77
N LEU A 327 -27.18 2.12 -7.80
CA LEU A 327 -28.62 1.97 -7.65
C LEU A 327 -28.99 0.80 -6.74
N HIS A 328 -28.25 -0.32 -6.83
CA HIS A 328 -28.38 -1.45 -5.92
C HIS A 328 -28.01 -1.06 -4.47
N ALA A 329 -26.99 -0.20 -4.30
CA ALA A 329 -26.59 0.40 -3.03
C ALA A 329 -27.60 1.40 -2.45
N LYS A 330 -28.69 1.70 -3.19
CA LYS A 330 -29.69 2.73 -2.86
C LYS A 330 -29.11 4.15 -2.79
N ALA A 331 -28.12 4.46 -3.62
CA ALA A 331 -27.62 5.81 -3.78
C ALA A 331 -28.76 6.83 -3.97
N ALA A 332 -28.59 8.01 -3.37
CA ALA A 332 -29.49 9.14 -3.49
C ALA A 332 -29.60 9.57 -4.96
N LEU A 333 -30.84 9.66 -5.44
CA LEU A 333 -31.14 9.97 -6.84
C LEU A 333 -31.33 11.48 -7.09
N ASP A 334 -31.57 12.24 -6.02
CA ASP A 334 -32.04 13.61 -6.05
C ASP A 334 -31.12 14.59 -5.31
N GLN A 335 -29.93 14.12 -4.92
CA GLN A 335 -28.87 14.99 -4.46
C GLN A 335 -28.35 15.82 -5.64
N ALA A 336 -28.26 17.13 -5.43
CA ALA A 336 -27.77 18.06 -6.44
C ALA A 336 -26.32 18.44 -6.13
N ASN A 337 -25.50 18.58 -7.17
CA ASN A 337 -24.14 19.08 -7.03
C ASN A 337 -24.09 20.62 -6.79
N GLU A 338 -22.89 21.20 -6.77
CA GLU A 338 -22.69 22.65 -6.56
C GLU A 338 -23.45 23.52 -7.57
N ASP A 339 -23.60 23.06 -8.81
CA ASP A 339 -24.36 23.75 -9.87
C ASP A 339 -25.88 23.57 -9.73
N GLY A 340 -26.32 22.85 -8.71
CA GLY A 340 -27.70 22.41 -8.61
C GLY A 340 -28.04 21.42 -9.73
N THR A 341 -27.19 20.48 -10.09
CA THR A 341 -27.50 19.48 -11.12
C THR A 341 -27.61 18.09 -10.49
N THR A 342 -28.68 17.35 -10.78
CA THR A 342 -28.86 15.96 -10.32
C THR A 342 -28.18 14.96 -11.26
N PRO A 343 -27.95 13.71 -10.83
CA PRO A 343 -27.42 12.68 -11.73
C PRO A 343 -28.29 12.42 -12.97
N LEU A 344 -29.62 12.50 -12.82
CA LEU A 344 -30.53 12.34 -13.96
C LEU A 344 -30.43 13.50 -14.94
N ASN A 345 -30.30 14.74 -14.46
CA ASN A 345 -30.05 15.90 -15.32
C ASN A 345 -28.76 15.71 -16.11
N LEU A 346 -27.66 15.29 -15.45
CA LEU A 346 -26.39 15.00 -16.13
C LEU A 346 -26.54 13.91 -17.21
N ALA A 347 -27.13 12.76 -16.86
CA ALA A 347 -27.34 11.68 -17.83
C ALA A 347 -28.16 12.12 -19.06
N CYS A 348 -29.13 13.03 -18.87
CA CYS A 348 -29.93 13.61 -19.94
C CYS A 348 -29.14 14.62 -20.78
N SER A 349 -28.33 15.48 -20.14
CA SER A 349 -27.46 16.47 -20.81
C SER A 349 -26.35 15.83 -21.65
N PHE A 350 -25.94 14.60 -21.34
CA PHE A 350 -24.96 13.85 -22.14
C PHE A 350 -25.60 12.82 -23.08
N GLY A 351 -26.92 12.63 -23.03
CA GLY A 351 -27.65 11.74 -23.93
C GLY A 351 -27.45 10.24 -23.65
N HIS A 352 -27.05 9.86 -22.44
CA HIS A 352 -26.75 8.48 -22.06
C HIS A 352 -28.03 7.67 -21.82
N LEU A 353 -28.70 7.29 -22.91
CA LEU A 353 -30.04 6.70 -22.90
C LEU A 353 -30.23 5.53 -21.93
N GLU A 354 -29.24 4.62 -21.83
CA GLU A 354 -29.33 3.47 -20.93
C GLU A 354 -29.23 3.87 -19.45
N ILE A 355 -28.37 4.83 -19.11
CA ILE A 355 -28.30 5.39 -17.75
C ILE A 355 -29.59 6.12 -17.42
N VAL A 356 -30.11 6.93 -18.35
CA VAL A 356 -31.40 7.62 -18.17
C VAL A 356 -32.50 6.60 -17.90
N ARG A 357 -32.57 5.50 -18.65
CA ARG A 357 -33.54 4.42 -18.41
C ARG A 357 -33.47 3.91 -16.97
N LEU A 358 -32.26 3.56 -16.51
CA LEU A 358 -32.05 3.03 -15.16
C LEU A 358 -32.44 4.04 -14.08
N LEU A 359 -32.04 5.30 -14.24
CA LEU A 359 -32.37 6.36 -13.29
C LEU A 359 -33.86 6.67 -13.29
N VAL A 360 -34.53 6.71 -14.44
CA VAL A 360 -35.97 6.98 -14.53
C VAL A 360 -36.76 5.86 -13.87
N GLU A 361 -36.42 4.59 -14.12
CA GLU A 361 -37.02 3.45 -13.42
C GLU A 361 -36.82 3.56 -11.90
N ALA A 362 -35.60 3.88 -11.47
CA ALA A 362 -35.28 4.03 -10.05
C ALA A 362 -35.99 5.22 -9.39
N VAL A 363 -36.09 6.37 -10.07
CA VAL A 363 -36.79 7.57 -9.59
C VAL A 363 -38.28 7.29 -9.48
N ALA A 364 -38.89 6.68 -10.51
CA ALA A 364 -40.30 6.34 -10.51
C ALA A 364 -40.67 5.37 -9.36
N ASP A 365 -39.80 4.40 -9.08
CA ASP A 365 -39.98 3.44 -7.98
C ASP A 365 -39.79 4.06 -6.59
N ARG A 366 -38.73 4.86 -6.39
CA ARG A 366 -38.32 5.32 -5.05
C ARG A 366 -38.86 6.69 -4.65
N ILE A 367 -39.02 7.61 -5.61
CA ILE A 367 -39.41 9.02 -5.38
C ILE A 367 -40.79 9.30 -6.01
N GLY A 368 -41.16 8.55 -7.04
CA GLY A 368 -42.35 8.76 -7.85
C GLY A 368 -42.11 9.70 -9.03
N VAL A 369 -43.09 9.79 -9.93
CA VAL A 369 -43.01 10.58 -11.18
C VAL A 369 -42.67 12.06 -10.96
N ALA A 370 -43.06 12.64 -9.82
CA ALA A 370 -42.70 14.01 -9.46
C ALA A 370 -41.18 14.22 -9.27
N GLY A 371 -40.41 13.14 -9.08
CA GLY A 371 -38.95 13.19 -9.08
C GLY A 371 -38.35 13.55 -10.44
N LEU A 372 -39.03 13.22 -11.55
CA LEU A 372 -38.60 13.55 -12.91
C LEU A 372 -38.78 15.05 -13.26
N ASP A 373 -39.57 15.73 -12.44
CA ASP A 373 -40.05 17.10 -12.66
C ASP A 373 -39.27 18.13 -11.82
N ARG A 374 -38.30 17.68 -11.03
CA ARG A 374 -37.54 18.59 -10.16
C ARG A 374 -36.69 19.53 -11.01
N VAL A 375 -36.81 20.81 -10.69
CA VAL A 375 -36.01 21.88 -11.27
C VAL A 375 -34.82 22.10 -10.35
N TYR A 376 -33.63 21.76 -10.83
CA TYR A 376 -32.38 22.08 -10.15
C TYR A 376 -31.47 22.79 -11.15
N GLY A 377 -30.78 23.86 -10.70
CA GLY A 377 -29.97 24.69 -11.60
C GLY A 377 -30.79 25.32 -12.73
N GLY A 378 -32.08 25.59 -12.46
CA GLY A 378 -33.04 26.11 -13.41
C GLY A 378 -33.65 25.10 -14.40
N TYR A 379 -33.14 23.87 -14.53
CA TYR A 379 -33.60 22.95 -15.58
C TYR A 379 -34.17 21.63 -15.02
N THR A 380 -35.19 21.08 -15.70
CA THR A 380 -35.62 19.68 -15.50
C THR A 380 -34.83 18.75 -16.43
N PRO A 381 -34.78 17.43 -16.16
CA PRO A 381 -34.23 16.44 -17.09
C PRO A 381 -34.76 16.57 -18.53
N LEU A 382 -36.03 16.94 -18.69
CA LEU A 382 -36.64 17.12 -20.02
C LEU A 382 -36.15 18.39 -20.73
N HIS A 383 -35.85 19.47 -20.00
CA HIS A 383 -35.16 20.64 -20.55
C HIS A 383 -33.78 20.22 -21.05
N CYS A 384 -32.99 19.54 -20.22
CA CYS A 384 -31.65 19.06 -20.58
C CYS A 384 -31.65 18.23 -21.87
N ALA A 385 -32.58 17.28 -22.00
CA ALA A 385 -32.73 16.46 -23.21
C ALA A 385 -33.15 17.27 -24.44
N SER A 386 -33.98 18.29 -24.27
CA SER A 386 -34.45 19.17 -25.36
C SER A 386 -33.35 20.12 -25.85
N ILE A 387 -32.64 20.78 -24.92
CA ILE A 387 -31.52 21.71 -25.18
C ILE A 387 -30.46 21.03 -26.06
N HIS A 388 -30.15 19.77 -25.78
CA HIS A 388 -29.16 18.99 -26.51
C HIS A 388 -29.75 18.13 -27.65
N ASN A 389 -31.06 18.22 -27.89
CA ASN A 389 -31.79 17.51 -28.93
C ASN A 389 -31.64 15.96 -28.87
N TYR A 390 -31.57 15.39 -27.67
CA TYR A 390 -31.54 13.93 -27.45
C TYR A 390 -32.95 13.35 -27.49
N LEU A 391 -33.49 13.22 -28.71
CA LEU A 391 -34.86 12.76 -28.94
C LEU A 391 -35.21 11.42 -28.24
N PRO A 392 -34.37 10.36 -28.25
CA PRO A 392 -34.68 9.12 -27.53
C PRO A 392 -34.79 9.29 -26.00
N VAL A 393 -33.95 10.16 -25.42
CA VAL A 393 -33.98 10.48 -23.99
C VAL A 393 -35.27 11.24 -23.65
N ALA A 394 -35.62 12.25 -24.45
CA ALA A 394 -36.86 13.00 -24.28
C ALA A 394 -38.10 12.09 -24.42
N HIS A 395 -38.10 11.17 -25.38
CA HIS A 395 -39.16 10.16 -25.52
C HIS A 395 -39.33 9.34 -24.24
N LEU A 396 -38.24 8.80 -23.72
CA LEU A 396 -38.25 7.97 -22.52
C LEU A 396 -38.78 8.75 -21.31
N LEU A 397 -38.34 10.00 -21.11
CA LEU A 397 -38.82 10.86 -20.02
C LEU A 397 -40.33 11.14 -20.14
N VAL A 398 -40.82 11.46 -21.34
CA VAL A 398 -42.25 11.71 -21.58
C VAL A 398 -43.08 10.44 -21.36
N GLU A 399 -42.61 9.29 -21.81
CA GLU A 399 -43.27 7.99 -21.60
C GLU A 399 -43.33 7.63 -20.11
N ALA A 400 -42.30 7.99 -19.34
CA ALA A 400 -42.27 7.83 -17.89
C ALA A 400 -43.11 8.85 -17.11
N GLY A 401 -43.73 9.81 -17.80
CA GLY A 401 -44.66 10.78 -17.22
C GLY A 401 -44.04 12.11 -16.80
N ALA A 402 -42.84 12.45 -17.28
CA ALA A 402 -42.27 13.78 -17.06
C ALA A 402 -43.16 14.88 -17.66
N SER A 403 -43.37 15.95 -16.90
CA SER A 403 -44.20 17.07 -17.29
C SER A 403 -43.53 17.91 -18.39
N LYS A 404 -44.29 18.18 -19.44
CA LYS A 404 -43.89 19.04 -20.58
C LYS A 404 -44.11 20.53 -20.32
N ASP A 405 -44.79 20.86 -19.22
CA ASP A 405 -45.32 22.20 -18.92
C ASP A 405 -44.52 22.92 -17.80
N ILE A 406 -43.44 22.32 -17.30
CA ILE A 406 -42.60 22.94 -16.28
C ILE A 406 -41.72 23.97 -16.94
N THR A 407 -41.67 25.16 -16.35
CA THR A 407 -40.81 26.26 -16.77
C THR A 407 -39.51 26.25 -15.98
N ASP A 408 -38.43 26.65 -16.63
CA ASP A 408 -37.17 27.02 -15.99
C ASP A 408 -37.27 28.38 -15.26
N GLU A 409 -36.12 28.89 -14.81
CA GLU A 409 -35.98 30.19 -14.14
C GLU A 409 -36.28 31.40 -15.05
N VAL A 410 -36.14 31.24 -16.36
CA VAL A 410 -36.42 32.28 -17.37
C VAL A 410 -37.89 32.24 -17.80
N GLY A 411 -38.59 31.14 -17.53
CA GLY A 411 -39.96 30.90 -17.93
C GLY A 411 -40.10 30.10 -19.24
N CYS A 412 -38.98 29.62 -19.82
CA CYS A 412 -39.00 28.77 -21.02
C CYS A 412 -39.38 27.33 -20.56
N ILE A 413 -40.22 26.62 -21.32
CA ILE A 413 -40.49 25.19 -21.10
C ILE A 413 -39.60 24.34 -22.02
N ALA A 414 -39.50 23.03 -21.77
CA ALA A 414 -38.67 22.14 -22.59
C ALA A 414 -38.97 22.23 -24.11
N PHE A 415 -40.23 22.49 -24.51
CA PHE A 415 -40.58 22.70 -25.93
C PHE A 415 -39.90 23.92 -26.56
N ASP A 416 -39.67 24.99 -25.79
CA ASP A 416 -39.08 26.23 -26.31
C ASP A 416 -37.62 26.03 -26.73
N TYR A 417 -36.96 25.00 -26.18
CA TYR A 417 -35.62 24.57 -26.56
C TYR A 417 -35.56 23.54 -27.70
N ALA A 418 -36.71 23.14 -28.28
CA ALA A 418 -36.75 22.09 -29.29
C ALA A 418 -36.06 22.52 -30.60
N LYS A 419 -34.90 21.91 -30.89
CA LYS A 419 -34.11 22.20 -32.10
C LYS A 419 -34.56 21.44 -33.36
N SER A 420 -35.42 20.43 -33.22
CA SER A 420 -35.90 19.61 -34.33
C SER A 420 -37.42 19.50 -34.36
N ASP A 421 -37.99 19.34 -35.56
CA ASP A 421 -39.43 19.15 -35.74
C ASP A 421 -39.98 17.96 -34.96
N ASP A 422 -39.20 16.88 -34.85
CA ASP A 422 -39.63 15.68 -34.14
C ASP A 422 -39.60 15.89 -32.61
N MET A 423 -38.61 16.61 -32.09
CA MET A 423 -38.60 17.06 -30.69
C MET A 423 -39.79 17.99 -30.41
N ALA A 424 -40.06 18.94 -31.29
CA ALA A 424 -41.20 19.86 -31.15
C ALA A 424 -42.54 19.09 -31.17
N LYS A 425 -42.70 18.11 -32.06
CA LYS A 425 -43.90 17.25 -32.09
C LYS A 425 -44.05 16.46 -30.80
N LEU A 426 -42.97 15.88 -30.28
CA LEU A 426 -42.97 15.15 -29.02
C LEU A 426 -43.40 16.03 -27.83
N LEU A 427 -42.87 17.25 -27.76
CA LEU A 427 -43.05 18.18 -26.64
C LEU A 427 -44.27 19.12 -26.79
N ALA A 428 -45.01 19.02 -27.90
CA ALA A 428 -46.23 19.79 -28.11
C ALA A 428 -47.28 19.44 -27.03
N THR A 429 -48.00 20.47 -26.57
CA THR A 429 -49.11 20.33 -25.61
C THR A 429 -50.36 21.03 -26.14
N ASP A 430 -51.53 20.59 -25.70
CA ASP A 430 -52.83 21.15 -26.14
C ASP A 430 -53.12 22.58 -25.64
N LYS A 431 -52.29 23.14 -24.74
CA LYS A 431 -52.46 24.52 -24.26
C LYS A 431 -52.07 25.54 -25.35
N PRO A 432 -52.85 26.61 -25.56
CA PRO A 432 -52.50 27.68 -26.49
C PRO A 432 -51.25 28.42 -25.99
N ARG A 433 -50.20 28.48 -26.82
CA ARG A 433 -48.89 29.06 -26.45
C ARG A 433 -48.65 30.39 -27.15
N ASN A 434 -48.13 31.37 -26.39
CA ASN A 434 -47.82 32.70 -26.88
C ASN A 434 -46.37 32.74 -27.37
N ARG A 435 -46.15 32.53 -28.67
CA ARG A 435 -44.82 32.46 -29.33
C ARG A 435 -43.95 33.74 -29.24
N GLN A 436 -44.36 34.78 -28.52
CA GLN A 436 -43.79 36.13 -28.64
C GLN A 436 -42.69 36.48 -27.64
N LYS A 437 -42.20 35.56 -26.81
CA LYS A 437 -41.16 35.86 -25.81
C LYS A 437 -39.87 35.03 -25.90
N GLY A 438 -39.82 33.97 -26.71
CA GLY A 438 -38.73 32.98 -26.65
C GLY A 438 -37.60 33.15 -27.66
N ASP A 439 -37.81 33.85 -28.77
CA ASP A 439 -36.90 33.74 -29.92
C ASP A 439 -35.62 34.59 -29.79
N GLU A 440 -35.62 35.66 -28.96
CA GLU A 440 -34.45 36.56 -28.77
C GLU A 440 -33.74 36.38 -27.41
N GLU A 441 -34.43 35.96 -26.33
CA GLU A 441 -33.81 35.78 -24.99
C GLU A 441 -33.38 34.33 -24.69
N CYS A 442 -34.13 33.28 -25.10
CA CYS A 442 -33.74 31.89 -24.84
C CYS A 442 -32.56 31.44 -25.76
N SER A 443 -32.26 32.18 -26.84
CA SER A 443 -31.12 31.97 -27.75
C SER A 443 -29.83 32.61 -27.23
N GLU A 444 -29.85 33.90 -26.84
CA GLU A 444 -28.64 34.59 -26.34
C GLU A 444 -28.10 34.03 -25.01
N ALA A 445 -28.96 33.53 -24.11
CA ALA A 445 -28.53 32.95 -22.83
C ALA A 445 -27.83 31.58 -22.98
N VAL A 446 -28.02 30.89 -24.10
CA VAL A 446 -27.37 29.60 -24.42
C VAL A 446 -26.18 29.83 -25.36
N GLU A 447 -26.21 30.88 -26.18
CA GLU A 447 -25.13 31.25 -27.09
C GLU A 447 -23.96 31.96 -26.42
N SER A 448 -24.18 32.71 -25.32
CA SER A 448 -23.09 33.33 -24.55
C SER A 448 -22.17 32.31 -23.86
N ASP A 449 -22.60 31.05 -23.72
CA ASP A 449 -21.80 29.96 -23.18
C ASP A 449 -21.23 29.03 -24.28
N ILE A 450 -21.61 29.20 -25.56
CA ILE A 450 -21.33 28.18 -26.61
C ILE A 450 -20.87 28.75 -27.99
N HIS A 451 -20.93 30.05 -28.28
CA HIS A 451 -20.47 30.56 -29.60
C HIS A 451 -18.95 30.74 -29.72
N GLY A 452 -18.30 29.72 -30.29
CA GLY A 452 -17.05 29.82 -31.04
C GLY A 452 -17.16 29.03 -32.35
N ASP A 453 -17.11 29.75 -33.47
CA ASP A 453 -17.39 29.34 -34.85
C ASP A 453 -16.81 28.00 -35.33
N GLU A 454 -17.55 27.37 -36.24
CA GLU A 454 -17.16 26.20 -37.03
C GLU A 454 -15.87 26.46 -37.85
N ASP A 455 -15.03 25.43 -37.94
CA ASP A 455 -13.82 25.35 -38.76
C ASP A 455 -12.59 26.19 -38.34
N GLN A 456 -12.07 25.94 -37.13
CA GLN A 456 -10.65 25.65 -36.91
C GLN A 456 -10.37 25.21 -35.46
N SER A 457 -9.57 24.14 -35.30
CA SER A 457 -9.00 23.62 -34.05
C SER A 457 -9.98 23.12 -32.96
N ARG A 458 -10.20 21.80 -32.97
CA ARG A 458 -10.83 20.97 -31.92
C ARG A 458 -10.12 20.99 -30.53
N GLU A 459 -9.30 21.99 -30.27
CA GLU A 459 -8.45 22.09 -29.07
C GLU A 459 -8.68 23.38 -28.26
N GLY A 460 -9.35 24.40 -28.82
CA GLY A 460 -9.57 25.70 -28.15
C GLY A 460 -10.86 25.85 -27.33
N ILE A 461 -11.89 25.01 -27.57
CA ILE A 461 -13.18 25.10 -26.85
C ILE A 461 -13.12 24.37 -25.48
N ARG A 462 -12.01 23.70 -25.16
CA ARG A 462 -11.82 22.96 -23.90
C ARG A 462 -11.50 23.83 -22.68
N GLU A 463 -11.07 25.08 -22.87
CA GLU A 463 -10.61 25.93 -21.76
C GLU A 463 -11.66 26.95 -21.27
N GLY A 464 -12.79 27.13 -21.98
CA GLY A 464 -13.71 28.25 -21.73
C GLY A 464 -14.76 28.05 -20.62
N ILE A 465 -15.10 26.81 -20.27
CA ILE A 465 -16.29 26.53 -19.42
C ILE A 465 -15.92 26.15 -17.97
N CYS A 466 -14.63 26.14 -17.62
CA CYS A 466 -14.16 25.88 -16.25
C CYS A 466 -13.19 26.94 -15.69
N GLY A 467 -12.89 28.00 -16.43
CA GLY A 467 -11.83 28.96 -16.08
C GLY A 467 -12.27 30.30 -15.49
N GLU A 468 -13.39 30.89 -15.94
CA GLU A 468 -13.56 32.35 -15.79
C GLU A 468 -14.49 32.86 -14.68
N VAL A 469 -15.08 31.98 -13.85
CA VAL A 469 -15.87 32.43 -12.68
C VAL A 469 -15.11 32.28 -11.35
N TRP A 470 -13.96 31.59 -11.33
CA TRP A 470 -13.26 31.26 -10.08
C TRP A 470 -12.41 32.41 -9.48
N GLN A 471 -12.15 33.50 -10.21
CA GLN A 471 -11.38 34.64 -9.67
C GLN A 471 -12.23 35.66 -8.88
N ALA A 472 -13.55 35.51 -8.82
CA ALA A 472 -14.41 36.59 -8.33
C ALA A 472 -15.36 36.18 -7.20
N ARG A 473 -14.90 35.48 -6.15
CA ARG A 473 -15.48 35.55 -4.78
C ARG A 473 -14.79 34.64 -3.76
N ASN A 474 -13.69 35.12 -3.17
CA ASN A 474 -13.40 34.97 -1.73
C ASN A 474 -12.09 35.70 -1.34
N PRO A 475 -12.12 36.99 -0.97
CA PRO A 475 -11.03 37.54 -0.21
C PRO A 475 -11.20 37.03 1.24
N MET A 476 -10.30 36.14 1.67
CA MET A 476 -10.09 35.68 3.06
C MET A 476 -10.49 34.22 3.38
N ASN A 477 -9.92 33.25 2.66
CA ASN A 477 -9.24 32.11 3.29
C ASN A 477 -8.42 31.39 2.21
N LYS A 478 -7.11 31.25 2.39
CA LYS A 478 -6.29 30.50 1.43
C LYS A 478 -6.52 29.00 1.66
N PRO A 479 -7.01 28.24 0.66
CA PRO A 479 -7.08 26.78 0.76
C PRO A 479 -5.67 26.19 0.90
N GLY A 480 -5.57 25.04 1.57
CA GLY A 480 -4.31 24.32 1.70
C GLY A 480 -3.87 23.66 0.38
N PRO A 481 -2.59 23.28 0.23
CA PRO A 481 -2.05 22.71 -1.02
C PRO A 481 -2.76 21.42 -1.48
N ALA A 482 -3.33 20.63 -0.56
CA ALA A 482 -4.11 19.44 -0.91
C ALA A 482 -5.49 19.78 -1.52
N GLU A 483 -6.13 20.85 -1.06
CA GLU A 483 -7.42 21.33 -1.59
C GLU A 483 -7.23 21.98 -2.96
N GLU A 484 -6.07 22.61 -3.20
CA GLU A 484 -5.68 23.15 -4.51
C GLU A 484 -5.28 22.04 -5.50
N ALA A 485 -4.62 20.97 -5.03
CA ALA A 485 -4.31 19.78 -5.83
C ALA A 485 -5.57 19.00 -6.24
N ALA A 486 -6.49 18.74 -5.31
CA ALA A 486 -7.78 18.10 -5.58
C ALA A 486 -8.63 18.93 -6.58
N ARG A 487 -8.62 20.26 -6.44
CA ARG A 487 -9.28 21.18 -7.38
C ARG A 487 -8.66 21.14 -8.78
N THR A 488 -7.34 21.11 -8.87
CA THR A 488 -6.62 21.04 -10.15
C THR A 488 -6.78 19.67 -10.82
N TYR A 489 -6.84 18.60 -10.03
CA TYR A 489 -7.02 17.22 -10.50
C TYR A 489 -8.43 16.99 -11.05
N VAL A 490 -9.48 17.45 -10.36
CA VAL A 490 -10.87 17.39 -10.85
C VAL A 490 -11.10 18.31 -12.05
N ALA A 491 -10.50 19.51 -12.06
CA ALA A 491 -10.49 20.39 -13.24
C ALA A 491 -9.76 19.75 -14.45
N GLY A 492 -8.73 18.93 -14.19
CA GLY A 492 -8.03 18.12 -15.19
C GLY A 492 -8.80 16.86 -15.63
N LEU A 493 -9.72 16.32 -14.82
CA LEU A 493 -10.52 15.13 -15.15
C LEU A 493 -11.79 15.47 -15.94
N LEU A 494 -12.30 16.70 -15.83
CA LEU A 494 -13.29 17.26 -16.76
C LEU A 494 -12.66 17.74 -18.08
N SER A 495 -11.34 17.66 -18.21
CA SER A 495 -10.57 18.00 -19.41
C SER A 495 -9.71 16.82 -19.86
N PRO A 496 -10.18 15.94 -20.77
CA PRO A 496 -9.23 15.12 -21.48
C PRO A 496 -8.38 16.09 -22.31
N PHE A 497 -7.06 15.93 -22.27
CA PHE A 497 -6.01 16.66 -23.01
C PHE A 497 -5.40 17.89 -22.31
N CYS A 498 -4.37 17.63 -21.48
CA CYS A 498 -3.21 18.51 -21.36
C CYS A 498 -1.96 17.72 -20.91
N ARG A 499 -1.03 17.44 -21.82
CA ARG A 499 0.40 17.24 -21.49
C ARG A 499 1.18 18.40 -22.12
N PRO A 500 2.19 18.96 -21.45
CA PRO A 500 2.90 20.13 -21.97
C PRO A 500 3.85 19.72 -23.11
N SER A 501 3.60 20.22 -24.32
CA SER A 501 4.58 20.13 -25.41
C SER A 501 5.75 21.06 -25.11
N LYS A 502 6.94 20.49 -24.92
CA LYS A 502 8.20 21.24 -24.84
C LYS A 502 8.38 22.08 -26.12
N GLY A 503 8.33 23.40 -25.97
CA GLY A 503 8.67 24.34 -27.03
C GLY A 503 10.11 24.11 -27.52
N LYS A 504 10.27 23.86 -28.82
CA LYS A 504 11.55 24.04 -29.49
C LYS A 504 11.75 25.53 -29.72
N GLN A 505 12.85 26.04 -29.16
CA GLN A 505 13.43 27.34 -29.47
C GLN A 505 13.51 27.56 -30.98
N ARG A 506 13.10 28.76 -31.41
CA ARG A 506 13.95 29.66 -32.20
C ARG A 506 13.59 31.10 -31.94
#